data_AF-A0A356K0F3-F1
#
_entry.id   AF-A0A356K0F3-F1
#
_cell.length_a   1.000
_cell.length_b   1.000
_cell.length_c   1.000
_cell.angle_alpha   90.00
_cell.angle_beta   90.00
_cell.angle_gamma   90.00
#
_symmetry.space_group_name_H-M   'P 1'
#
loop_
_entity.id
_entity.type
_entity.pdbx_description
1 polymer ?
#
loop_
_entity_poly.entity_id
_entity_poly.type
_entity_poly.pdbx_seq_one_letter_code
_entity_poly.pdbx_strand_id
1 'polypeptide(L)'
;MENAEINSCLDELKDLNPRYFVEVLQIRKSIDGDEVIKKLSELLSNVESYTEIPYYSERHKITTPLYSYCKILSDFQSGEIHNFTVDMEMPPFEVYTAEISIKTDYENFLLYKSKNLNDMACVSFVRVKENNLRSVVAAFRYNEYWIIYGIGAAKAPKIKFFTHRIEVAFISRVKSFCSFATSFLD
;
A
#
# COMPACT_ATOMS: atom_id res chain seq x y z
N MET A 1 -13.77 -19.26 3.10
CA MET A 1 -12.70 -19.40 4.10
C MET A 1 -12.49 -18.02 4.70
N GLU A 2 -12.77 -17.86 5.99
CA GLU A 2 -12.51 -16.61 6.71
C GLU A 2 -11.00 -16.52 6.96
N ASN A 3 -10.35 -15.46 6.50
CA ASN A 3 -8.94 -15.25 6.76
C ASN A 3 -8.80 -14.37 8.00
N ALA A 4 -8.49 -14.99 9.14
CA ALA A 4 -8.38 -14.32 10.44
C ALA A 4 -7.39 -13.15 10.41
N GLU A 5 -6.34 -13.23 9.59
CA GLU A 5 -5.32 -12.19 9.49
C GLU A 5 -5.82 -10.97 8.73
N ILE A 6 -6.57 -11.19 7.64
CA ILE A 6 -7.24 -10.09 6.92
C ILE A 6 -8.26 -9.42 7.84
N ASN A 7 -9.07 -10.20 8.56
CA ASN A 7 -10.04 -9.66 9.52
C ASN A 7 -9.36 -8.83 10.62
N SER A 8 -8.25 -9.31 11.19
CA SER A 8 -7.45 -8.55 12.15
C SER A 8 -6.95 -7.22 11.55
N CYS A 9 -6.52 -7.22 10.29
CA CYS A 9 -6.11 -5.99 9.60
C CYS A 9 -7.27 -5.03 9.41
N LEU A 10 -8.45 -5.54 9.04
CA LEU A 10 -9.66 -4.72 8.89
C LEU A 10 -10.08 -4.11 10.22
N ASP A 11 -9.96 -4.85 11.33
CA ASP A 11 -10.26 -4.32 12.67
C ASP A 11 -9.26 -3.25 13.10
N GLU A 12 -7.96 -3.46 12.85
CA GLU A 12 -6.93 -2.43 13.04
C GLU A 12 -7.23 -1.15 12.24
N LEU A 13 -7.71 -1.30 10.99
CA LEU A 13 -8.09 -0.18 10.14
C LEU A 13 -9.37 0.50 10.63
N LYS A 14 -10.32 -0.23 11.22
CA LYS A 14 -11.50 0.37 11.88
C LYS A 14 -11.10 1.16 13.11
N ASP A 15 -10.22 0.63 13.94
CA ASP A 15 -9.72 1.29 15.17
C ASP A 15 -8.94 2.57 14.86
N LEU A 16 -8.23 2.59 13.74
CA LEU A 16 -7.61 3.81 13.22
C LEU A 16 -8.65 4.94 13.04
N ASN A 17 -9.90 4.59 12.71
CA ASN A 17 -10.99 5.50 12.37
C ASN A 17 -10.53 6.52 11.30
N PRO A 18 -10.15 6.03 10.11
CA PRO A 18 -9.56 6.85 9.06
C PRO A 18 -10.59 7.83 8.50
N ARG A 19 -10.13 9.02 8.15
CA ARG A 19 -10.96 10.00 7.43
C ARG A 19 -10.91 9.81 5.92
N TYR A 20 -9.86 9.18 5.43
CA TYR A 20 -9.65 8.83 4.04
C TYR A 20 -9.41 7.34 3.98
N PHE A 21 -10.22 6.64 3.20
CA PHE A 21 -10.20 5.19 3.11
C PHE A 21 -10.51 4.81 1.67
N VAL A 22 -9.66 3.97 1.08
CA VAL A 22 -9.76 3.57 -0.31
C VAL A 22 -9.46 2.09 -0.39
N GLU A 23 -10.27 1.39 -1.17
CA GLU A 23 -10.12 -0.04 -1.42
C GLU A 23 -10.07 -0.28 -2.92
N VAL A 24 -9.22 -1.21 -3.32
CA VAL A 24 -9.11 -1.71 -4.69
C VAL A 24 -9.15 -3.22 -4.63
N LEU A 25 -10.11 -3.80 -5.33
CA LEU A 25 -10.27 -5.24 -5.47
C LEU A 25 -9.98 -5.62 -6.91
N GLN A 26 -9.08 -6.59 -7.08
CA GLN A 26 -8.76 -7.18 -8.37
C GLN A 26 -8.94 -8.69 -8.31
N ILE A 27 -9.60 -9.22 -9.32
CA ILE A 27 -9.92 -10.65 -9.45
C ILE A 27 -9.24 -11.15 -10.73
N ARG A 28 -8.45 -12.21 -10.62
CA ARG A 28 -7.71 -12.84 -11.72
C ARG A 28 -7.97 -14.35 -11.72
N LYS A 29 -7.93 -15.01 -12.88
CA LYS A 29 -8.16 -16.46 -12.93
C LYS A 29 -6.88 -17.17 -12.48
N SER A 30 -7.00 -18.27 -11.75
CA SER A 30 -5.83 -18.99 -11.24
C SER A 30 -5.00 -19.65 -12.34
N ILE A 31 -5.59 -19.84 -13.54
CA ILE A 31 -4.87 -20.34 -14.71
C ILE A 31 -3.75 -19.37 -15.17
N ASP A 32 -3.79 -18.12 -14.70
CA ASP A 32 -2.83 -17.05 -15.03
C ASP A 32 -1.47 -17.25 -14.31
N GLY A 33 -1.33 -18.32 -13.53
CA GLY A 33 -0.06 -18.84 -13.02
C GLY A 33 -0.09 -19.15 -11.52
N ASP A 34 0.49 -20.28 -11.11
CA ASP A 34 0.62 -20.65 -9.68
C ASP A 34 1.66 -19.78 -8.93
N GLU A 35 2.36 -18.89 -9.63
CA GLU A 35 3.42 -18.04 -9.06
C GLU A 35 2.95 -16.64 -8.60
N VAL A 36 1.64 -16.36 -8.57
CA VAL A 36 1.13 -15.01 -8.22
C VAL A 36 1.70 -14.51 -6.89
N ILE A 37 1.67 -15.34 -5.85
CA ILE A 37 2.17 -14.96 -4.53
C ILE A 37 3.67 -14.70 -4.54
N LYS A 38 4.45 -15.54 -5.22
CA LYS A 38 5.90 -15.38 -5.33
C LYS A 38 6.27 -14.08 -6.03
N LYS A 39 5.69 -13.82 -7.21
CA LYS A 39 5.94 -12.59 -7.97
C LYS A 39 5.47 -11.34 -7.22
N LEU A 40 4.32 -11.42 -6.57
CA LEU A 40 3.82 -10.32 -5.73
C LEU A 40 4.75 -10.06 -4.54
N SER A 41 5.26 -11.12 -3.89
CA SER A 41 6.23 -11.01 -2.80
C SER A 41 7.52 -10.36 -3.28
N GLU A 42 8.10 -10.84 -4.39
CA GLU A 42 9.33 -10.27 -4.96
C GLU A 42 9.15 -8.78 -5.31
N LEU A 43 8.01 -8.44 -5.91
CA LEU A 43 7.66 -7.07 -6.27
C LEU A 43 7.52 -6.17 -5.03
N LEU A 44 6.78 -6.64 -4.02
CA LEU A 44 6.53 -5.87 -2.80
C LEU A 44 7.77 -5.77 -1.92
N SER A 45 8.65 -6.77 -1.91
CA SER A 45 9.93 -6.74 -1.19
C SER A 45 10.96 -5.82 -1.88
N ASN A 46 10.85 -5.54 -3.18
CA ASN A 46 11.72 -4.61 -3.88
C ASN A 46 11.28 -3.15 -3.68
N VAL A 47 11.38 -2.65 -2.44
CA VAL A 47 10.86 -1.31 -2.07
C VAL A 47 11.53 -0.17 -2.86
N GLU A 48 12.80 -0.29 -3.24
CA GLU A 48 13.48 0.76 -4.01
C GLU A 48 12.86 0.95 -5.41
N SER A 49 12.37 -0.14 -6.02
CA SER A 49 11.62 -0.09 -7.29
C SER A 49 10.30 0.66 -7.22
N TYR A 50 9.81 1.01 -6.01
CA TYR A 50 8.56 1.76 -5.89
C TYR A 50 8.66 3.16 -6.52
N THR A 51 9.88 3.67 -6.72
CA THR A 51 10.15 4.89 -7.49
C THR A 51 9.86 4.76 -8.98
N GLU A 52 9.65 3.55 -9.49
CA GLU A 52 9.29 3.28 -10.88
C GLU A 52 7.77 3.20 -11.09
N ILE A 53 6.98 3.20 -10.01
CA ILE A 53 5.51 3.10 -10.08
C ILE A 53 4.94 4.34 -10.76
N PRO A 54 4.29 4.21 -11.92
CA PRO A 54 3.73 5.37 -12.62
C PRO A 54 2.49 5.90 -11.89
N TYR A 55 2.46 7.21 -11.69
CA TYR A 55 1.35 7.93 -11.10
C TYR A 55 0.88 9.05 -12.02
N TYR A 56 -0.37 8.95 -12.48
CA TYR A 56 -1.00 10.03 -13.24
C TYR A 56 -1.60 11.06 -12.28
N SER A 57 -1.06 12.27 -12.34
CA SER A 57 -1.57 13.41 -11.58
C SER A 57 -2.76 14.02 -12.29
N GLU A 58 -3.97 13.73 -11.82
CA GLU A 58 -5.20 14.33 -12.37
C GLU A 58 -5.18 15.86 -12.38
N ARG A 59 -4.49 16.45 -11.41
CA ARG A 59 -4.35 17.91 -11.28
C ARG A 59 -3.41 18.50 -12.32
N HIS A 60 -2.24 17.90 -12.49
CA HIS A 60 -1.17 18.44 -13.33
C HIS A 60 -1.21 17.87 -14.75
N LYS A 61 -2.03 16.84 -14.99
CA LYS A 61 -2.17 16.12 -16.27
C LYS A 61 -0.84 15.57 -16.79
N ILE A 62 0.02 15.14 -15.85
CA ILE A 62 1.34 14.56 -16.11
C ILE A 62 1.47 13.23 -15.36
N THR A 63 2.29 12.34 -15.91
CA THR A 63 2.74 11.13 -15.22
C THR A 63 4.07 11.41 -14.53
N THR A 64 4.14 11.11 -13.25
CA THR A 64 5.37 11.15 -12.45
C THR A 64 5.51 9.84 -11.68
N PRO A 65 6.68 9.54 -11.10
CA PRO A 65 6.79 8.52 -10.07
C PRO A 65 5.76 8.73 -8.96
N LEU A 66 5.15 7.64 -8.46
CA LEU A 66 4.33 7.62 -7.26
C LEU A 66 5.14 8.04 -6.04
N TYR A 67 6.32 7.43 -5.92
CA TYR A 67 7.33 7.75 -4.93
C TYR A 67 8.50 8.45 -5.63
N SER A 68 8.92 9.62 -5.13
CA SER A 68 10.14 10.28 -5.61
C SER A 68 11.40 9.74 -4.95
N TYR A 69 11.24 9.03 -3.83
CA TYR A 69 12.34 8.51 -3.02
C TYR A 69 11.88 7.27 -2.26
N CYS A 70 12.72 6.23 -2.22
CA CYS A 70 12.59 5.05 -1.38
C CYS A 70 13.99 4.59 -0.98
N LYS A 71 14.24 4.38 0.31
CA LYS A 71 15.52 3.87 0.83
C LYS A 71 15.27 2.92 1.98
N ILE A 72 15.82 1.71 1.86
CA ILE A 72 15.78 0.72 2.93
C ILE A 72 16.76 1.13 4.04
N LEU A 73 16.26 1.28 5.26
CA LEU A 73 17.04 1.55 6.47
C LEU A 73 17.37 0.25 7.22
N SER A 74 16.45 -0.69 7.23
CA SER A 74 16.65 -2.04 7.78
C SER A 74 15.86 -3.06 6.98
N ASP A 75 16.43 -4.24 6.81
CA ASP A 75 15.82 -5.41 6.16
C ASP A 75 16.12 -6.63 7.05
N PHE A 76 15.08 -7.34 7.49
CA PHE A 76 15.27 -8.61 8.19
C PHE A 76 14.10 -9.56 7.99
N GLN A 77 14.43 -10.85 7.95
CA GLN A 77 13.46 -11.94 7.92
C GLN A 77 13.24 -12.52 9.32
N SER A 78 11.99 -12.70 9.72
CA SER A 78 11.59 -13.39 10.95
C SER A 78 10.56 -14.47 10.62
N GLY A 79 11.01 -15.72 10.48
CA GLY A 79 10.15 -16.82 10.04
C GLY A 79 9.58 -16.55 8.64
N GLU A 80 8.25 -16.53 8.54
CA GLU A 80 7.49 -16.26 7.29
C GLU A 80 7.26 -14.77 7.03
N ILE A 81 7.80 -13.88 7.88
CA ILE A 81 7.57 -12.43 7.78
C ILE A 81 8.86 -11.72 7.39
N HIS A 82 8.84 -11.05 6.24
CA HIS A 82 9.88 -10.14 5.79
C HIS A 82 9.55 -8.73 6.27
N ASN A 83 10.44 -8.11 7.04
CA ASN A 83 10.23 -6.79 7.62
C ASN A 83 11.23 -5.79 7.09
N PHE A 84 10.74 -4.57 6.83
CA PHE A 84 11.55 -3.45 6.41
C PHE A 84 11.24 -2.22 7.25
N THR A 85 12.27 -1.43 7.49
CA THR A 85 12.12 -0.01 7.82
C THR A 85 12.62 0.77 6.63
N VAL A 86 11.80 1.66 6.08
CA VAL A 86 12.13 2.39 4.86
C VAL A 86 11.85 3.87 5.03
N ASP A 87 12.71 4.72 4.48
CA ASP A 87 12.36 6.12 4.23
C ASP A 87 11.77 6.23 2.83
N MET A 88 10.64 6.92 2.71
CA MET A 88 9.93 7.11 1.44
C MET A 88 9.48 8.56 1.29
N GLU A 89 9.38 9.03 0.06
CA GLU A 89 8.72 10.29 -0.28
C GLU A 89 7.65 10.02 -1.31
N MET A 90 6.42 10.45 -1.01
CA MET A 90 5.27 10.30 -1.89
C MET A 90 4.68 11.70 -2.10
N PRO A 91 5.24 12.55 -2.99
CA PRO A 91 4.83 13.94 -3.12
C PRO A 91 3.32 14.04 -3.28
N PRO A 92 2.59 14.97 -2.62
CA PRO A 92 3.11 16.13 -1.91
C PRO A 92 3.51 15.86 -0.45
N PHE A 93 3.51 14.60 0.00
CA PHE A 93 3.96 14.27 1.34
C PHE A 93 5.49 14.41 1.45
N GLU A 94 5.97 15.01 2.53
CA GLU A 94 7.38 15.03 2.89
C GLU A 94 7.91 13.61 3.12
N VAL A 95 9.25 13.48 3.14
CA VAL A 95 9.93 12.22 3.48
C VAL A 95 9.43 11.71 4.82
N TYR A 96 9.09 10.43 4.87
CA TYR A 96 8.61 9.76 6.05
C TYR A 96 9.22 8.37 6.17
N THR A 97 9.36 7.91 7.40
CA THR A 97 9.78 6.55 7.71
C THR A 97 8.55 5.67 7.81
N ALA A 98 8.59 4.47 7.25
CA ALA A 98 7.55 3.48 7.35
C ALA A 98 8.12 2.13 7.78
N GLU A 99 7.31 1.40 8.54
CA GLU A 99 7.49 -0.03 8.76
C GLU A 99 6.67 -0.76 7.71
N ILE A 100 7.27 -1.75 7.06
CA ILE A 100 6.62 -2.66 6.12
C ILE A 100 6.80 -4.08 6.65
N SER A 101 5.72 -4.87 6.67
CA SER A 101 5.77 -6.30 6.96
C SER A 101 5.09 -7.07 5.83
N ILE A 102 5.76 -8.07 5.27
CA ILE A 102 5.23 -8.95 4.25
C ILE A 102 5.24 -10.36 4.83
N LYS A 103 4.04 -10.90 5.12
CA LYS A 103 3.87 -12.31 5.46
C LYS A 103 3.50 -13.09 4.22
N THR A 104 4.16 -14.22 3.99
CA THR A 104 3.87 -15.09 2.86
C THR A 104 3.69 -16.55 3.27
N ASP A 105 2.60 -17.14 2.78
CA ASP A 105 2.51 -18.56 2.47
C ASP A 105 2.51 -18.66 0.95
N TYR A 106 3.66 -19.01 0.39
CA TYR A 106 3.92 -18.98 -1.06
C TYR A 106 2.91 -19.78 -1.89
N GLU A 107 2.17 -20.72 -1.28
CA GLU A 107 1.18 -21.51 -1.98
C GLU A 107 -0.19 -20.82 -2.08
N ASN A 108 -0.58 -20.04 -1.07
CA ASN A 108 -1.99 -19.64 -0.93
C ASN A 108 -2.23 -18.18 -0.54
N PHE A 109 -1.23 -17.50 0.03
CA PHE A 109 -1.50 -16.26 0.75
C PHE A 109 -0.31 -15.31 0.83
N LEU A 110 -0.60 -14.02 0.67
CA LEU A 110 0.30 -12.93 0.99
C LEU A 110 -0.45 -11.85 1.75
N LEU A 111 0.21 -11.29 2.77
CA LEU A 111 -0.23 -10.10 3.47
C LEU A 111 0.91 -9.10 3.62
N TYR A 112 0.82 -8.03 2.86
CA TYR A 112 1.61 -6.82 3.02
C TYR A 112 0.87 -5.85 3.94
N LYS A 113 1.60 -5.26 4.88
CA LYS A 113 1.15 -4.14 5.70
C LYS A 113 2.23 -3.08 5.72
N SER A 114 1.82 -1.82 5.69
CA SER A 114 2.70 -0.70 6.01
C SER A 114 2.04 0.30 6.93
N LYS A 115 2.85 0.97 7.75
CA LYS A 115 2.43 2.11 8.57
C LYS A 115 3.56 3.15 8.66
N ASN A 116 3.21 4.42 8.76
CA ASN A 116 4.20 5.47 8.98
C ASN A 116 4.66 5.51 10.44
N LEU A 117 5.97 5.67 10.66
CA LEU A 117 6.64 5.73 11.97
C LEU A 117 6.94 7.17 12.43
N ASN A 118 6.65 8.17 11.60
CA ASN A 118 6.78 9.57 11.97
C ASN A 118 5.68 10.43 11.33
N ASP A 119 5.54 11.65 11.84
CA ASP A 119 4.61 12.63 11.28
C ASP A 119 4.99 13.01 9.84
N MET A 120 4.01 12.99 8.93
CA MET A 120 4.18 13.36 7.52
C MET A 120 3.44 14.66 7.22
N ALA A 121 4.14 15.71 6.82
CA ALA A 121 3.48 16.90 6.30
C ALA A 121 3.03 16.65 4.85
N CYS A 122 1.86 17.19 4.47
CA CYS A 122 1.30 17.05 3.12
C CYS A 122 1.17 18.40 2.40
N VAL A 123 0.50 19.37 3.03
CA VAL A 123 0.33 20.73 2.51
C VAL A 123 0.13 21.69 3.68
N SER A 124 0.96 22.73 3.79
CA SER A 124 0.92 23.82 4.78
C SER A 124 0.73 23.37 6.24
N PHE A 125 -0.51 23.07 6.64
CA PHE A 125 -0.90 22.70 8.01
C PHE A 125 -1.47 21.28 8.13
N VAL A 126 -1.60 20.54 7.02
CA VAL A 126 -2.08 19.15 7.03
C VAL A 126 -0.90 18.25 7.34
N ARG A 127 -1.03 17.53 8.45
CA ARG A 127 -0.07 16.54 8.90
C ARG A 127 -0.78 15.23 9.17
N VAL A 128 -0.26 14.15 8.59
CA VAL A 128 -0.61 12.79 8.99
C VAL A 128 0.28 12.46 10.18
N LYS A 129 -0.32 12.11 11.32
CA LYS A 129 0.46 11.77 12.51
C LYS A 129 1.12 10.41 12.35
N GLU A 130 2.15 10.14 13.14
CA GLU A 130 2.67 8.79 13.33
C GLU A 130 1.53 7.76 13.50
N ASN A 131 1.68 6.59 12.88
CA ASN A 131 0.71 5.47 12.85
C ASN A 131 -0.66 5.78 12.23
N ASN A 132 -0.84 6.96 11.61
CA ASN A 132 -2.10 7.37 11.01
C ASN A 132 -2.20 7.18 9.49
N LEU A 133 -1.14 6.73 8.82
CA LEU A 133 -1.18 6.24 7.45
C LEU A 133 -0.92 4.74 7.47
N ARG A 134 -1.83 3.97 6.87
CA ARG A 134 -1.69 2.51 6.73
C ARG A 134 -2.02 2.09 5.30
N SER A 135 -1.26 1.11 4.82
CA SER A 135 -1.59 0.40 3.59
C SER A 135 -1.58 -1.10 3.84
N VAL A 136 -2.51 -1.81 3.21
CA VAL A 136 -2.60 -3.26 3.27
C VAL A 136 -2.73 -3.78 1.85
N VAL A 137 -2.01 -4.84 1.51
CA VAL A 137 -2.28 -5.63 0.31
C VAL A 137 -2.39 -7.09 0.73
N ALA A 138 -3.53 -7.70 0.45
CA ALA A 138 -3.75 -9.12 0.66
C ALA A 138 -3.92 -9.81 -0.70
N ALA A 139 -3.29 -10.96 -0.88
CA ALA A 139 -3.55 -11.84 -2.00
C ALA A 139 -3.90 -13.23 -1.49
N PHE A 140 -4.98 -13.83 -1.99
CA PHE A 140 -5.40 -15.17 -1.60
C PHE A 140 -6.21 -15.85 -2.68
N ARG A 141 -6.20 -17.19 -2.67
CA ARG A 141 -7.00 -17.99 -3.60
C ARG A 141 -8.45 -18.11 -3.12
N TYR A 142 -9.39 -17.91 -4.03
CA TYR A 142 -10.81 -18.18 -3.84
C TYR A 142 -11.34 -18.94 -5.05
N ASN A 143 -11.54 -20.25 -4.89
CA ASN A 143 -11.85 -21.19 -5.98
C ASN A 143 -10.79 -21.13 -7.10
N GLU A 144 -11.21 -20.87 -8.34
CA GLU A 144 -10.36 -20.72 -9.52
C GLU A 144 -9.86 -19.28 -9.73
N TYR A 145 -9.87 -18.45 -8.68
CA TYR A 145 -9.47 -17.05 -8.77
C TYR A 145 -8.42 -16.68 -7.74
N TRP A 146 -7.52 -15.81 -8.14
CA TRP A 146 -6.72 -14.99 -7.25
C TRP A 146 -7.48 -13.72 -6.93
N ILE A 147 -7.62 -13.45 -5.64
CA ILE A 147 -8.17 -12.21 -5.11
C ILE A 147 -7.01 -11.37 -4.61
N ILE A 148 -6.86 -10.17 -5.16
CA ILE A 148 -5.85 -9.19 -4.75
C ILE A 148 -6.60 -7.97 -4.23
N TYR A 149 -6.40 -7.65 -2.97
CA TYR A 149 -7.15 -6.64 -2.26
C TYR A 149 -6.21 -5.64 -1.61
N GLY A 150 -6.21 -4.41 -2.13
CA GLY A 150 -5.42 -3.30 -1.63
C GLY A 150 -6.28 -2.31 -0.88
N ILE A 151 -5.79 -1.85 0.28
CA ILE A 151 -6.44 -0.84 1.12
C ILE A 151 -5.42 0.24 1.44
N GLY A 152 -5.83 1.50 1.33
CA GLY A 152 -5.10 2.64 1.89
C GLY A 152 -5.99 3.42 2.83
N ALA A 153 -5.51 3.68 4.04
CA ALA A 153 -6.24 4.37 5.09
C ALA A 153 -5.40 5.48 5.71
N ALA A 154 -5.98 6.68 5.84
CA ALA A 154 -5.32 7.80 6.47
C ALA A 154 -6.24 8.54 7.45
N LYS A 155 -5.75 8.74 8.67
CA LYS A 155 -6.35 9.60 9.69
C LYS A 155 -5.65 10.96 9.69
N ALA A 156 -6.19 11.89 8.90
CA ALA A 156 -5.65 13.25 8.75
C ALA A 156 -6.76 14.32 8.92
N PRO A 157 -6.43 15.56 9.35
CA PRO A 157 -7.38 16.68 9.47
C PRO A 157 -8.25 16.91 8.22
N LYS A 158 -9.56 17.07 8.40
CA LYS A 158 -10.45 17.49 7.31
C LYS A 158 -10.38 19.01 7.17
N ILE A 159 -9.71 19.49 6.13
CA ILE A 159 -9.72 20.92 5.78
C ILE A 159 -10.69 21.13 4.63
N LYS A 160 -11.78 21.87 4.87
CA LYS A 160 -12.93 22.00 3.94
C LYS A 160 -12.52 22.34 2.50
N PHE A 161 -11.50 23.18 2.30
CA PHE A 161 -11.02 23.59 0.98
C PHE A 161 -10.01 22.63 0.32
N PHE A 162 -9.39 21.74 1.09
CA PHE A 162 -8.37 20.80 0.60
C PHE A 162 -8.85 19.34 0.59
N THR A 163 -10.05 19.06 1.11
CA THR A 163 -10.57 17.69 1.27
C THR A 163 -10.54 16.93 -0.06
N HIS A 164 -11.05 17.54 -1.14
CA HIS A 164 -11.02 16.93 -2.48
C HIS A 164 -9.60 16.66 -2.98
N ARG A 165 -8.65 17.56 -2.70
CA ARG A 165 -7.25 17.38 -3.11
C ARG A 165 -6.57 16.21 -2.39
N ILE A 166 -6.82 16.09 -1.09
CA ILE A 166 -6.28 15.02 -0.25
C ILE A 166 -6.92 13.68 -0.65
N GLU A 167 -8.22 13.67 -0.91
CA GLU A 167 -8.96 12.48 -1.34
C GLU A 167 -8.48 11.98 -2.72
N VAL A 168 -8.38 12.86 -3.72
CA VAL A 168 -7.79 12.51 -5.03
C VAL A 168 -6.36 12.01 -4.85
N ALA A 169 -5.59 12.63 -3.96
CA ALA A 169 -4.23 12.20 -3.70
C ALA A 169 -4.19 10.75 -3.18
N PHE A 170 -4.99 10.39 -2.18
CA PHE A 170 -5.03 9.02 -1.66
C PHE A 170 -5.61 8.01 -2.66
N ILE A 171 -6.73 8.34 -3.32
CA ILE A 171 -7.39 7.44 -4.29
C ILE A 171 -6.44 7.09 -5.43
N SER A 172 -5.82 8.08 -6.06
CA SER A 172 -4.94 7.83 -7.21
C SER A 172 -3.67 7.09 -6.80
N ARG A 173 -3.17 7.28 -5.57
CA ARG A 173 -1.97 6.58 -5.05
C ARG A 173 -2.22 5.10 -4.80
N VAL A 174 -3.33 4.77 -4.12
CA VAL A 174 -3.72 3.36 -3.89
C VAL A 174 -3.98 2.67 -5.21
N LYS A 175 -4.69 3.33 -6.14
CA LYS A 175 -4.90 2.79 -7.50
C LYS A 175 -3.59 2.54 -8.22
N SER A 176 -2.68 3.51 -8.29
CA SER A 176 -1.37 3.35 -8.91
C SER A 176 -0.57 2.20 -8.29
N PHE A 177 -0.52 2.11 -6.96
CA PHE A 177 0.18 1.04 -6.27
C PHE A 177 -0.43 -0.34 -6.56
N CYS A 178 -1.75 -0.48 -6.50
CA CYS A 178 -2.42 -1.75 -6.79
C CYS A 178 -2.31 -2.14 -8.26
N SER A 179 -2.37 -1.18 -9.19
CA SER A 179 -2.13 -1.44 -10.61
C SER A 179 -0.71 -1.93 -10.86
N PHE A 180 0.29 -1.34 -10.19
CA PHE A 180 1.66 -1.85 -10.22
C PHE A 180 1.78 -3.25 -9.60
N ALA A 181 1.14 -3.47 -8.45
CA ALA A 181 1.11 -4.77 -7.77
C ALA A 181 0.48 -5.89 -8.61
N THR A 182 -0.15 -5.58 -9.73
CA THR A 182 -0.82 -6.56 -10.58
C THR A 182 -0.39 -6.52 -12.05
N SER A 183 0.51 -5.62 -12.43
CA SER A 183 0.92 -5.42 -13.83
C SER A 183 1.77 -6.57 -14.40
N PHE A 184 2.32 -7.45 -13.56
CA PHE A 184 3.11 -8.61 -13.98
C PHE A 184 2.24 -9.84 -14.34
N LEU A 185 0.91 -9.72 -14.18
CA LEU A 185 -0.07 -10.75 -14.54
C LEU A 185 -0.66 -10.55 -15.94
N ASP A 186 -0.20 -9.53 -16.67
CA ASP A 186 -0.63 -9.22 -18.03
C ASP A 186 0.32 -9.81 -19.10
#